data_AF-A0A4R1KTW5-F1
#
_entry.id   AF-A0A4R1KTW5-F1
#
_cell.length_a   1.000
_cell.length_b   1.000
_cell.length_c   1.000
_cell.angle_alpha   90.00
_cell.angle_beta   90.00
_cell.angle_gamma   90.00
#
_symmetry.space_group_name_H-M   'P 1'
#
loop_
_entity.id
_entity.type
_entity.pdbx_description
1 polymer ?
#
loop_
_entity_poly.entity_id
_entity_poly.type
_entity_poly.pdbx_seq_one_letter_code
_entity_poly.pdbx_strand_id
1 'polypeptide(L)'
;MEEAYEILNYLPIRFKNRTEQEYIEFLWDSFESNYSNEKYQFSFMAYHMLFMSFVYFNVWQIKKIHQEDYDKITLGFKDCFVGASSPFTFSEENESRVFLLFTFFGLRKDQIGKYKKIVSLRNDIAHSNGNIFFKAQETVDEKITEILKFADEIQEKTKSAIQDGFAKFLIESQDEEERRYINIEEQINEELIHEHYMSQKDIEFCLDYDITQLSGQPNYVEIEKIFEELKTEYAQEETNA
;
A
#
# COMPACT_ATOMS: atom_id res chain seq x y z
N MET A 1 -18.64 -6.62 7.24
CA MET A 1 -18.44 -6.94 5.81
C MET A 1 -18.21 -5.70 4.95
N GLU A 2 -19.11 -4.71 4.90
CA GLU A 2 -18.95 -3.51 4.05
C GLU A 2 -17.64 -2.75 4.34
N GLU A 3 -17.33 -2.50 5.61
CA GLU A 3 -16.06 -1.89 6.03
C GLU A 3 -14.83 -2.69 5.57
N ALA A 4 -14.95 -4.00 5.39
CA ALA A 4 -13.80 -4.84 5.04
C ALA A 4 -13.26 -4.56 3.63
N TYR A 5 -14.10 -4.07 2.71
CA TYR A 5 -13.69 -3.69 1.35
C TYR A 5 -12.69 -2.54 1.33
N GLU A 6 -12.65 -1.72 2.39
CA GLU A 6 -11.72 -0.59 2.48
C GLU A 6 -10.26 -1.00 2.31
N ILE A 7 -9.87 -2.23 2.68
CA ILE A 7 -8.48 -2.69 2.51
C ILE A 7 -8.05 -2.67 1.05
N LEU A 8 -8.98 -2.84 0.11
CA LEU A 8 -8.70 -2.82 -1.32
C LEU A 8 -8.27 -1.43 -1.79
N ASN A 9 -8.72 -0.36 -1.12
CA ASN A 9 -8.30 1.03 -1.42
C ASN A 9 -6.84 1.29 -1.04
N TYR A 10 -6.23 0.43 -0.21
CA TYR A 10 -4.81 0.48 0.17
C TYR A 10 -3.94 -0.46 -0.67
N LEU A 11 -4.54 -1.28 -1.54
CA LEU A 11 -3.81 -2.19 -2.42
C LEU A 11 -3.63 -1.56 -3.81
N PRO A 12 -2.64 -2.01 -4.59
CA PRO A 12 -2.35 -1.42 -5.89
C PRO A 12 -3.53 -1.53 -6.85
N ILE A 13 -3.82 -0.47 -7.59
CA ILE A 13 -4.84 -0.49 -8.65
C ILE A 13 -4.33 -1.19 -9.92
N ARG A 14 -3.00 -1.22 -10.12
CA ARG A 14 -2.32 -1.94 -11.22
C ARG A 14 -1.15 -2.76 -10.67
N PHE A 15 -1.11 -4.04 -11.01
CA PHE A 15 -0.05 -4.97 -10.58
C PHE A 15 0.94 -5.23 -11.71
N LYS A 16 2.21 -5.49 -11.37
CA LYS A 16 3.28 -5.76 -12.36
C LYS A 16 3.09 -7.03 -13.16
N ASN A 17 2.38 -7.99 -12.59
CA ASN A 17 2.09 -9.23 -13.26
C ASN A 17 0.75 -9.80 -12.80
N ARG A 18 0.17 -10.62 -13.66
CA ARG A 18 -1.13 -11.24 -13.43
C ARG A 18 -1.12 -12.12 -12.17
N THR A 19 0.00 -12.75 -11.84
CA THR A 19 0.11 -13.63 -10.67
C THR A 19 -0.03 -12.86 -9.35
N GLU A 20 0.51 -11.64 -9.26
CA GLU A 20 0.32 -10.77 -8.08
C GLU A 20 -1.15 -10.38 -7.92
N GLN A 21 -1.83 -10.02 -9.01
CA GLN A 21 -3.26 -9.71 -8.99
C GLN A 21 -4.09 -10.94 -8.58
N GLU A 22 -3.82 -12.11 -9.17
CA GLU A 22 -4.49 -13.37 -8.83
C GLU A 22 -4.28 -13.76 -7.37
N TYR A 23 -3.11 -13.45 -6.79
CA TYR A 23 -2.85 -13.68 -5.38
C TYR A 23 -3.75 -12.80 -4.49
N ILE A 24 -3.88 -11.50 -4.81
CA ILE A 24 -4.77 -10.60 -4.07
C ILE A 24 -6.24 -11.00 -4.23
N GLU A 25 -6.68 -11.31 -5.46
CA GLU A 25 -8.03 -11.83 -5.75
C GLU A 25 -8.29 -13.11 -4.93
N PHE A 26 -7.35 -14.05 -4.91
CA PHE A 26 -7.45 -15.29 -4.14
C PHE A 26 -7.57 -15.04 -2.62
N LEU A 27 -6.81 -14.09 -2.08
CA LEU A 27 -6.88 -13.72 -0.66
C LEU A 27 -8.23 -13.08 -0.32
N TRP A 28 -8.74 -12.20 -1.18
CA TRP A 28 -10.05 -11.59 -1.02
C TRP A 28 -11.18 -12.63 -1.06
N ASP A 29 -11.19 -13.50 -2.07
CA ASP A 29 -12.17 -14.58 -2.21
C ASP A 29 -12.13 -15.53 -0.99
N SER A 30 -10.92 -15.82 -0.51
CA SER A 30 -10.72 -16.63 0.69
C SER A 30 -11.30 -15.94 1.93
N PHE A 31 -11.12 -14.62 2.07
CA PHE A 31 -11.71 -13.84 3.14
C PHE A 31 -13.25 -13.88 3.07
N GLU A 32 -13.83 -13.51 1.92
CA GLU A 32 -15.26 -13.34 1.72
C GLU A 32 -16.01 -14.67 1.88
N SER A 33 -15.50 -15.73 1.26
CA SER A 33 -16.08 -17.07 1.34
C SER A 33 -16.05 -17.62 2.77
N ASN A 34 -14.92 -17.48 3.48
CA ASN A 34 -14.85 -17.94 4.87
C ASN A 34 -15.72 -17.10 5.80
N TYR A 35 -15.78 -15.77 5.59
CA TYR A 35 -16.65 -14.90 6.40
C TYR A 35 -18.12 -15.30 6.23
N SER A 36 -18.58 -15.43 4.98
CA SER A 36 -19.97 -15.76 4.64
C SER A 36 -20.41 -17.14 5.13
N ASN A 37 -19.45 -18.07 5.27
CA ASN A 37 -19.68 -19.41 5.80
C ASN A 37 -19.40 -19.51 7.32
N GLU A 38 -19.34 -18.37 8.03
CA GLU A 38 -19.10 -18.29 9.48
C GLU A 38 -17.77 -18.91 9.95
N LYS A 39 -16.81 -19.08 9.03
CA LYS A 39 -15.44 -19.56 9.29
C LYS A 39 -14.53 -18.38 9.62
N TYR A 40 -14.92 -17.59 10.62
CA TYR A 40 -14.30 -16.29 10.95
C TYR A 40 -12.79 -16.37 11.22
N GLN A 41 -12.31 -17.47 11.80
CA GLN A 41 -10.88 -17.66 12.05
C GLN A 41 -10.05 -17.68 10.75
N PHE A 42 -10.54 -18.37 9.72
CA PHE A 42 -9.87 -18.43 8.42
C PHE A 42 -10.08 -17.16 7.60
N SER A 43 -11.23 -16.51 7.77
CA SER A 43 -11.47 -15.17 7.23
C SER A 43 -10.43 -14.17 7.76
N PHE A 44 -10.20 -14.12 9.08
CA PHE A 44 -9.17 -13.27 9.67
C PHE A 44 -7.76 -13.57 9.12
N MET A 45 -7.40 -14.84 8.91
CA MET A 45 -6.10 -15.19 8.33
C MET A 45 -5.93 -14.62 6.92
N ALA A 46 -6.95 -14.74 6.07
CA ALA A 46 -6.92 -14.18 4.72
C ALA A 46 -6.83 -12.65 4.75
N TYR A 47 -7.63 -12.00 5.60
CA TYR A 47 -7.61 -10.54 5.76
C TYR A 47 -6.26 -10.02 6.26
N HIS A 48 -5.63 -10.71 7.20
CA HIS A 48 -4.28 -10.40 7.65
C HIS A 48 -3.26 -10.49 6.51
N MET A 49 -3.39 -11.46 5.61
CA MET A 49 -2.48 -11.57 4.46
C MET A 49 -2.67 -10.42 3.46
N LEU A 50 -3.90 -9.91 3.28
CA LEU A 50 -4.14 -8.66 2.53
C LEU A 50 -3.44 -7.47 3.20
N PHE A 51 -3.58 -7.33 4.51
CA PHE A 51 -2.89 -6.28 5.26
C PHE A 51 -1.36 -6.35 5.14
N MET A 52 -0.77 -7.55 5.22
CA MET A 52 0.68 -7.69 5.02
C MET A 52 1.10 -7.40 3.58
N SER A 53 0.25 -7.69 2.60
CA SER A 53 0.49 -7.32 1.20
C SER A 53 0.56 -5.80 1.05
N PHE A 54 -0.39 -5.06 1.63
CA PHE A 54 -0.35 -3.60 1.72
C PHE A 54 0.97 -3.11 2.34
N VAL A 55 1.37 -3.67 3.49
CA VAL A 55 2.62 -3.30 4.16
C VAL A 55 3.83 -3.48 3.25
N TYR A 56 3.88 -4.56 2.47
CA TYR A 56 4.98 -4.83 1.53
C TYR A 56 4.98 -3.86 0.34
N PHE A 57 3.81 -3.52 -0.20
CA PHE A 57 3.71 -2.51 -1.26
C PHE A 57 4.19 -1.14 -0.77
N ASN A 58 3.83 -0.76 0.46
CA ASN A 58 4.28 0.51 1.04
C ASN A 58 5.81 0.56 1.23
N VAL A 59 6.42 -0.54 1.71
CA VAL A 59 7.88 -0.66 1.77
C VAL A 59 8.52 -0.61 0.37
N TRP A 60 7.88 -1.20 -0.64
CA TRP A 60 8.35 -1.13 -2.02
C TRP A 60 8.30 0.28 -2.59
N GLN A 61 7.24 1.04 -2.31
CA GLN A 61 7.12 2.44 -2.68
C GLN A 61 8.27 3.27 -2.09
N ILE A 62 8.58 3.07 -0.80
CA ILE A 62 9.73 3.70 -0.15
C ILE A 62 11.04 3.36 -0.85
N LYS A 63 11.24 2.09 -1.22
CA LYS A 63 12.42 1.65 -2.00
C LYS A 63 12.53 2.42 -3.32
N LYS A 64 11.44 2.55 -4.06
CA LYS A 64 11.41 3.21 -5.37
C LYS A 64 11.62 4.72 -5.27
N ILE A 65 11.04 5.36 -4.27
CA ILE A 65 11.03 6.82 -4.15
C ILE A 65 12.27 7.33 -3.42
N HIS A 66 12.63 6.70 -2.29
CA HIS A 66 13.74 7.11 -1.41
C HIS A 66 14.79 6.00 -1.27
N GLN A 67 15.40 5.59 -2.39
CA GLN A 67 16.36 4.47 -2.42
C GLN A 67 17.50 4.63 -1.39
N GLU A 68 18.08 5.84 -1.23
CA GLU A 68 19.16 6.05 -0.26
C GLU A 68 18.73 5.84 1.20
N ASP A 69 17.52 6.25 1.55
CA ASP A 69 17.00 6.08 2.90
C ASP A 69 16.55 4.65 3.11
N TYR A 70 15.93 4.02 2.12
CA TYR A 70 15.65 2.59 2.09
C TYR A 70 16.91 1.76 2.37
N ASP A 71 18.03 2.05 1.70
CA ASP A 71 19.30 1.35 1.90
C ASP A 71 19.82 1.49 3.34
N LYS A 72 19.64 2.67 3.97
CA LYS A 72 20.03 2.90 5.37
C LYS A 72 19.11 2.20 6.36
N ILE A 73 17.80 2.29 6.19
CA ILE A 73 16.83 1.75 7.17
C ILE A 73 16.73 0.23 7.13
N THR A 74 17.11 -0.39 6.00
CA THR A 74 17.15 -1.84 5.85
C THR A 74 18.47 -2.47 6.33
N LEU A 75 19.43 -1.67 6.79
CA LEU A 75 20.64 -2.19 7.45
C LEU A 75 20.26 -3.02 8.69
N GLY A 76 20.64 -4.29 8.68
CA GLY A 76 20.33 -5.24 9.78
C GLY A 76 19.00 -6.00 9.60
N PHE A 77 18.36 -5.87 8.44
CA PHE A 77 17.33 -6.79 7.95
C PHE A 77 17.97 -7.89 7.08
N LYS A 78 17.18 -8.91 6.72
CA LYS A 78 17.64 -9.98 5.83
C LYS A 78 17.97 -9.48 4.43
N ASP A 79 18.79 -10.24 3.71
CA ASP A 79 19.25 -9.94 2.34
C ASP A 79 18.11 -9.81 1.32
N CYS A 80 16.90 -10.30 1.64
CA CYS A 80 15.69 -10.12 0.84
C CYS A 80 15.41 -8.64 0.50
N PHE A 81 15.89 -7.67 1.29
CA PHE A 81 15.71 -6.23 1.01
C PHE A 81 16.68 -5.67 -0.04
N VAL A 82 17.89 -6.22 -0.18
CA VAL A 82 18.95 -5.69 -1.07
C VAL A 82 18.66 -6.00 -2.53
N GLY A 83 18.08 -7.17 -2.81
CA GLY A 83 17.82 -7.68 -4.15
C GLY A 83 16.35 -7.89 -4.50
N ALA A 84 15.42 -7.32 -3.72
CA ALA A 84 13.98 -7.55 -3.91
C ALA A 84 13.55 -7.23 -5.35
N SER A 85 12.98 -8.21 -6.04
CA SER A 85 12.43 -8.05 -7.39
C SER A 85 10.90 -7.88 -7.40
N SER A 86 10.24 -8.18 -6.28
CA SER A 86 8.81 -7.98 -6.04
C SER A 86 8.59 -7.59 -4.58
N PRO A 87 7.52 -6.84 -4.24
CA PRO A 87 7.13 -6.57 -2.85
C PRO A 87 7.02 -7.84 -1.99
N PHE A 88 6.57 -8.95 -2.58
CA PHE A 88 6.39 -10.20 -1.85
C PHE A 88 7.69 -10.89 -1.42
N THR A 89 8.85 -10.48 -1.96
CA THR A 89 10.16 -10.95 -1.48
C THR A 89 10.41 -10.56 -0.01
N PHE A 90 9.78 -9.48 0.48
CA PHE A 90 9.89 -9.05 1.88
C PHE A 90 9.27 -10.04 2.89
N SER A 91 8.43 -10.97 2.43
CA SER A 91 7.84 -12.02 3.28
C SER A 91 8.87 -12.98 3.87
N GLU A 92 10.08 -13.01 3.33
CA GLU A 92 11.20 -13.77 3.90
C GLU A 92 11.66 -13.20 5.25
N GLU A 93 11.46 -11.90 5.49
CA GLU A 93 11.68 -11.26 6.78
C GLU A 93 10.53 -11.59 7.74
N ASN A 94 10.83 -11.63 9.03
CA ASN A 94 9.78 -11.78 10.01
C ASN A 94 8.83 -10.56 9.94
N GLU A 95 7.54 -10.79 9.70
CA GLU A 95 6.54 -9.72 9.54
C GLU A 95 6.55 -8.69 10.68
N SER A 96 6.72 -9.16 11.93
CA SER A 96 6.82 -8.25 13.08
C SER A 96 8.04 -7.33 12.99
N ARG A 97 9.14 -7.78 12.39
CA ARG A 97 10.34 -6.97 12.16
C ARG A 97 10.12 -5.95 11.04
N VAL A 98 9.40 -6.28 9.97
CA VAL A 98 9.12 -5.37 8.85
C VAL A 98 8.53 -4.05 9.35
N PHE A 99 7.63 -4.09 10.32
CA PHE A 99 7.04 -2.88 10.91
C PHE A 99 8.05 -1.90 11.53
N LEU A 100 9.26 -2.34 11.88
CA LEU A 100 10.29 -1.45 12.43
C LEU A 100 10.76 -0.43 11.40
N LEU A 101 10.64 -0.69 10.10
CA LEU A 101 11.00 0.27 9.04
C LEU A 101 10.20 1.57 9.17
N PHE A 102 8.93 1.47 9.54
CA PHE A 102 8.04 2.63 9.69
C PHE A 102 8.38 3.54 10.87
N THR A 103 9.31 3.13 11.76
CA THR A 103 9.81 4.05 12.78
C THR A 103 10.57 5.23 12.19
N PHE A 104 11.15 5.05 11.00
CA PHE A 104 11.77 6.14 10.23
C PHE A 104 10.76 7.20 9.80
N PHE A 105 9.54 6.76 9.44
CA PHE A 105 8.40 7.61 9.08
C PHE A 105 7.61 8.10 10.31
N GLY A 106 8.17 7.95 11.51
CA GLY A 106 7.61 8.52 12.74
C GLY A 106 6.56 7.67 13.44
N LEU A 107 6.42 6.37 13.10
CA LEU A 107 5.62 5.46 13.92
C LEU A 107 6.33 5.16 15.24
N ARG A 108 5.61 5.32 16.34
CA ARG A 108 6.17 5.13 17.67
C ARG A 108 6.20 3.65 18.05
N LYS A 109 7.11 3.29 18.96
CA LYS A 109 7.29 1.89 19.42
C LYS A 109 6.01 1.30 20.05
N ASP A 110 5.17 2.10 20.69
CA ASP A 110 3.88 1.66 21.24
C ASP A 110 2.89 1.27 20.13
N GLN A 111 2.86 2.01 19.01
CA GLN A 111 2.05 1.68 17.84
C GLN A 111 2.56 0.41 17.17
N ILE A 112 3.87 0.32 16.90
CA ILE A 112 4.49 -0.90 16.35
C ILE A 112 4.20 -2.12 17.23
N GLY A 113 4.20 -1.95 18.55
CA GLY A 113 3.85 -3.01 19.49
C GLY A 113 2.44 -3.56 19.30
N LYS A 114 1.48 -2.75 18.84
CA LYS A 114 0.12 -3.20 18.51
C LYS A 114 0.08 -4.00 17.21
N TYR A 115 0.81 -3.57 16.19
CA TYR A 115 0.84 -4.26 14.90
C TYR A 115 1.44 -5.66 15.02
N LYS A 116 2.52 -5.77 15.82
CA LYS A 116 3.14 -7.06 16.16
C LYS A 116 2.18 -8.03 16.87
N LYS A 117 1.22 -7.52 17.66
CA LYS A 117 0.23 -8.38 18.32
C LYS A 117 -0.73 -9.01 17.32
N ILE A 118 -1.06 -8.32 16.22
CA ILE A 118 -1.89 -8.89 15.15
C ILE A 118 -1.16 -10.03 14.44
N VAL A 119 0.14 -9.87 14.16
CA VAL A 119 0.98 -10.97 13.62
C VAL A 119 1.03 -12.16 14.58
N SER A 120 1.26 -11.91 15.88
CA SER A 120 1.27 -12.96 16.90
C SER A 120 -0.07 -13.70 16.94
N LEU A 121 -1.18 -12.96 16.95
CA LEU A 121 -2.52 -13.51 16.96
C LEU A 121 -2.79 -14.38 15.73
N ARG A 122 -2.37 -13.93 14.54
CA ARG A 122 -2.45 -14.74 13.31
C ARG A 122 -1.65 -16.04 13.43
N ASN A 123 -0.43 -15.98 13.96
CA ASN A 123 0.39 -17.17 14.15
C ASN A 123 -0.26 -18.16 15.13
N ASP A 124 -0.80 -17.66 16.25
CA ASP A 124 -1.49 -18.48 17.26
C ASP A 124 -2.72 -19.20 16.69
N ILE A 125 -3.44 -18.54 15.78
CA ILE A 125 -4.58 -19.08 15.04
C ILE A 125 -4.18 -20.16 14.02
N ALA A 126 -3.08 -19.92 13.30
CA ALA A 126 -2.61 -20.81 12.24
C ALA A 126 -2.06 -22.13 12.80
N HIS A 127 -1.63 -22.14 14.06
CA HIS A 127 -1.19 -23.35 14.74
C HIS A 127 -2.37 -24.28 15.07
N SER A 128 -2.22 -25.57 14.76
CA SER A 128 -3.16 -26.65 15.12
C SER A 128 -3.17 -26.95 16.63
N ASN A 129 -3.48 -25.95 17.44
CA ASN A 129 -3.49 -26.02 18.91
C ASN A 129 -4.84 -26.46 19.50
N GLY A 130 -5.84 -26.74 18.65
CA GLY A 130 -7.18 -27.18 19.05
C GLY A 130 -8.13 -26.06 19.49
N ASN A 131 -7.71 -24.79 19.43
CA ASN A 131 -8.53 -23.65 19.81
C ASN A 131 -9.16 -22.97 18.59
N ILE A 132 -10.41 -22.51 18.74
CA ILE A 132 -11.07 -21.61 17.81
C ILE A 132 -11.22 -20.25 18.51
N PHE A 133 -10.48 -19.26 18.04
CA PHE A 133 -10.40 -17.92 18.66
C PHE A 133 -11.54 -17.01 18.21
N PHE A 134 -11.95 -17.13 16.95
CA PHE A 134 -13.01 -16.32 16.33
C PHE A 134 -14.24 -17.18 16.09
N LYS A 135 -15.21 -17.10 17.00
CA LYS A 135 -16.47 -17.87 16.95
C LYS A 135 -17.69 -17.02 16.59
N ALA A 136 -17.58 -15.70 16.71
CA ALA A 136 -18.66 -14.75 16.47
C ALA A 136 -18.20 -13.70 15.47
N GLN A 137 -19.14 -13.23 14.65
CA GLN A 137 -18.87 -12.21 13.63
C GLN A 137 -18.26 -10.95 14.24
N GLU A 138 -18.83 -10.48 15.37
CA GLU A 138 -18.37 -9.30 16.10
C GLU A 138 -16.87 -9.34 16.41
N THR A 139 -16.34 -10.51 16.77
CA THR A 139 -14.92 -10.65 17.11
C THR A 139 -13.99 -10.47 15.90
N VAL A 140 -14.40 -10.91 14.70
CA VAL A 140 -13.60 -10.71 13.48
C VAL A 140 -13.80 -9.30 12.94
N ASP A 141 -15.00 -8.74 13.04
CA ASP A 141 -15.30 -7.36 12.65
C ASP A 141 -14.44 -6.37 13.45
N GLU A 142 -14.34 -6.52 14.77
CA GLU A 142 -13.44 -5.71 15.61
C GLU A 142 -11.97 -5.75 15.13
N LYS A 143 -11.52 -6.91 14.62
CA LYS A 143 -10.15 -7.08 14.11
C LYS A 143 -9.95 -6.50 12.72
N ILE A 144 -10.98 -6.53 11.88
CA ILE A 144 -10.97 -5.86 10.58
C ILE A 144 -10.83 -4.35 10.80
N THR A 145 -11.67 -3.76 11.66
CA THR A 145 -11.59 -2.34 12.02
C THR A 145 -10.21 -1.98 12.59
N GLU A 146 -9.64 -2.82 13.46
CA GLU A 146 -8.29 -2.61 14.01
C GLU A 146 -7.20 -2.65 12.92
N ILE A 147 -7.29 -3.58 11.98
CA ILE A 147 -6.35 -3.69 10.85
C ILE A 147 -6.46 -2.47 9.93
N LEU A 148 -7.67 -2.04 9.58
CA LEU A 148 -7.90 -0.88 8.72
C LEU A 148 -7.36 0.40 9.35
N LYS A 149 -7.54 0.56 10.66
CA LYS A 149 -6.91 1.65 11.40
C LYS A 149 -5.38 1.61 11.31
N PHE A 150 -4.77 0.42 11.35
CA PHE A 150 -3.32 0.31 11.21
C PHE A 150 -2.85 0.60 9.78
N ALA A 151 -3.65 0.24 8.78
CA ALA A 151 -3.39 0.60 7.39
C ALA A 151 -3.41 2.12 7.21
N ASP A 152 -4.46 2.79 7.69
CA ASP A 152 -4.58 4.25 7.71
C ASP A 152 -3.41 4.92 8.44
N GLU A 153 -3.05 4.45 9.65
CA GLU A 153 -1.92 5.00 10.41
C GLU A 153 -0.58 4.86 9.67
N ILE A 154 -0.36 3.77 8.92
CA ILE A 154 0.84 3.59 8.09
C ILE A 154 0.79 4.53 6.88
N GLN A 155 -0.34 4.54 6.17
CA GLN A 155 -0.58 5.32 4.97
C GLN A 155 -0.35 6.82 5.22
N GLU A 156 -0.96 7.38 6.26
CA GLU A 156 -0.76 8.77 6.67
C GLU A 156 0.70 9.12 6.99
N LYS A 157 1.43 8.16 7.55
CA LYS A 157 2.84 8.36 7.92
C LYS A 157 3.76 8.31 6.71
N THR A 158 3.34 7.67 5.63
CA THR A 158 4.05 7.64 4.36
C THR A 158 3.58 8.69 3.36
N LYS A 159 2.56 9.50 3.68
CA LYS A 159 2.03 10.57 2.81
C LYS A 159 3.11 11.43 2.18
N SER A 160 4.04 11.94 2.99
CA SER A 160 5.12 12.81 2.49
C SER A 160 6.02 12.09 1.47
N ALA A 161 6.33 10.80 1.70
CA ALA A 161 7.13 10.03 0.77
C ALA A 161 6.40 9.82 -0.57
N ILE A 162 5.11 9.50 -0.53
CA ILE A 162 4.30 9.38 -1.75
C ILE A 162 4.26 10.70 -2.53
N GLN A 163 4.06 11.83 -1.83
CA GLN A 163 4.06 13.15 -2.45
C GLN A 163 5.43 13.55 -3.02
N ASP A 164 6.52 13.18 -2.37
CA ASP A 164 7.88 13.38 -2.90
C ASP A 164 8.08 12.59 -4.21
N GLY A 165 7.61 11.34 -4.25
CA GLY A 165 7.61 10.51 -5.46
C GLY A 165 6.77 11.10 -6.58
N PHE A 166 5.59 11.63 -6.25
CA PHE A 166 4.70 12.27 -7.20
C PHE A 166 5.31 13.56 -7.79
N ALA A 167 5.86 14.42 -6.93
CA ALA A 167 6.53 15.64 -7.37
C ALA A 167 7.71 15.33 -8.31
N LYS A 168 8.49 14.30 -7.99
CA LYS A 168 9.57 13.81 -8.86
C LYS A 168 9.04 13.34 -10.22
N PHE A 169 7.98 12.53 -10.23
CA PHE A 169 7.33 12.09 -11.47
C PHE A 169 6.88 13.26 -12.34
N LEU A 170 6.24 14.28 -11.77
CA LEU A 170 5.81 15.48 -12.49
C LEU A 170 7.00 16.23 -13.12
N ILE A 171 8.06 16.43 -12.34
CA ILE A 171 9.29 17.11 -12.81
C ILE A 171 9.95 16.32 -13.94
N GLU A 172 10.04 15.00 -13.82
CA GLU A 172 10.69 14.14 -14.82
C GLU A 172 9.83 13.98 -16.08
N SER A 173 8.50 14.13 -15.97
CA SER A 173 7.54 13.99 -17.08
C SER A 173 7.23 15.30 -17.80
N GLN A 174 7.76 16.45 -17.34
CA GLN A 174 7.45 17.77 -17.90
C GLN A 174 8.02 18.00 -19.31
N ASP A 175 9.00 17.19 -19.73
CA ASP A 175 9.59 17.26 -21.06
C ASP A 175 8.97 16.17 -21.95
N GLU A 176 8.18 16.60 -22.93
CA GLU A 176 7.47 15.70 -23.86
C GLU A 176 8.44 14.89 -24.75
N GLU A 177 9.66 15.37 -24.98
CA GLU A 177 10.66 14.70 -25.81
C GLU A 177 11.45 13.63 -25.03
N GLU A 178 11.59 13.82 -23.71
CA GLU A 178 12.37 12.92 -22.83
C GLU A 178 11.48 11.92 -22.06
N ARG A 179 10.20 12.23 -21.83
CA ARG A 179 9.29 11.31 -21.13
C ARG A 179 9.08 10.03 -21.93
N ARG A 180 8.88 8.92 -21.21
CA ARG A 180 8.82 7.58 -21.81
C ARG A 180 7.63 7.39 -22.75
N TYR A 181 6.48 7.98 -22.38
CA TYR A 181 5.24 7.89 -23.14
C TYR A 181 4.77 9.28 -23.57
N ILE A 182 4.52 9.45 -24.87
CA ILE A 182 4.04 10.72 -25.42
C ILE A 182 2.60 11.01 -24.94
N ASN A 183 1.80 9.97 -24.74
CA ASN A 183 0.46 10.10 -24.19
C ASN A 183 0.54 10.26 -22.65
N ILE A 184 -0.12 11.29 -22.10
CA ILE A 184 -0.09 11.63 -20.67
C ILE A 184 -0.77 10.54 -19.82
N GLU A 185 -1.93 10.06 -20.24
CA GLU A 185 -2.66 8.97 -19.57
C GLU A 185 -1.78 7.72 -19.47
N GLU A 186 -1.09 7.34 -20.56
CA GLU A 186 -0.16 6.20 -20.56
C GLU A 186 1.07 6.47 -19.66
N GLN A 187 1.61 7.69 -19.69
CA GLN A 187 2.72 8.10 -18.82
C GLN A 187 2.35 7.99 -17.34
N ILE A 188 1.17 8.47 -16.94
CA ILE A 188 0.65 8.35 -15.57
C ILE A 188 0.49 6.87 -15.22
N ASN A 189 -0.19 6.13 -16.09
CA ASN A 189 -0.56 4.75 -15.81
C ASN A 189 0.64 3.81 -15.68
N GLU A 190 1.66 3.97 -16.51
CA GLU A 190 2.82 3.10 -16.51
C GLU A 190 3.91 3.57 -15.53
N GLU A 191 4.30 4.84 -15.57
CA GLU A 191 5.43 5.33 -14.79
C GLU A 191 5.06 5.76 -13.36
N LEU A 192 3.88 6.33 -13.14
CA LEU A 192 3.43 6.67 -11.79
C LEU A 192 2.73 5.50 -11.13
N ILE A 193 1.65 5.00 -11.72
CA ILE A 193 0.74 4.05 -11.07
C ILE A 193 1.35 2.64 -11.00
N HIS A 194 1.63 2.07 -12.17
CA HIS A 194 2.06 0.67 -12.29
C HIS A 194 3.48 0.44 -11.75
N GLU A 195 4.43 1.32 -12.05
CA GLU A 195 5.82 1.16 -11.60
C GLU A 195 6.00 1.29 -10.08
N HIS A 196 5.16 2.09 -9.42
CA HIS A 196 5.20 2.33 -7.98
C HIS A 196 4.16 1.55 -7.19
N TYR A 197 3.31 0.73 -7.84
CA TYR A 197 2.21 0.03 -7.18
C TYR A 197 1.27 0.97 -6.42
N MET A 198 0.90 2.10 -7.03
CA MET A 198 0.02 3.08 -6.38
C MET A 198 -1.35 2.47 -6.09
N SER A 199 -1.85 2.71 -4.88
CA SER A 199 -3.21 2.42 -4.46
C SER A 199 -4.11 3.65 -4.65
N GLN A 200 -5.43 3.48 -4.49
CA GLN A 200 -6.36 4.61 -4.51
C GLN A 200 -6.01 5.64 -3.41
N LYS A 201 -5.63 5.17 -2.21
CA LYS A 201 -5.21 6.02 -1.10
C LYS A 201 -3.91 6.79 -1.38
N ASP A 202 -3.00 6.23 -2.16
CA ASP A 202 -1.81 6.97 -2.61
C ASP A 202 -2.18 8.09 -3.59
N ILE A 203 -3.11 7.80 -4.50
CA ILE A 203 -3.56 8.79 -5.49
C ILE A 203 -4.30 9.94 -4.82
N GLU A 204 -5.09 9.70 -3.78
CA GLU A 204 -5.68 10.76 -2.96
C GLU A 204 -4.61 11.74 -2.44
N PHE A 205 -3.45 11.25 -2.00
CA PHE A 205 -2.34 12.12 -1.58
C PHE A 205 -1.69 12.89 -2.73
N CYS A 206 -1.62 12.30 -3.92
CA CYS A 206 -1.16 12.98 -5.12
C CYS A 206 -2.13 14.11 -5.51
N LEU A 207 -3.44 13.86 -5.45
CA LEU A 207 -4.49 14.84 -5.74
C LEU A 207 -4.52 15.99 -4.72
N ASP A 208 -4.17 15.72 -3.47
CA ASP A 208 -3.98 16.71 -2.39
C ASP A 208 -2.70 17.56 -2.56
N TYR A 209 -1.78 17.18 -3.45
CA TYR A 209 -0.49 17.85 -3.58
C TYR A 209 -0.63 19.25 -4.21
N ASP A 210 -0.03 20.24 -3.56
CA ASP A 210 0.01 21.61 -4.07
C ASP A 210 1.10 21.75 -5.14
N ILE A 211 0.71 21.51 -6.40
CA ILE A 211 1.62 21.61 -7.54
C ILE A 211 2.20 23.02 -7.74
N THR A 212 1.63 24.07 -7.14
CA THR A 212 2.16 25.44 -7.31
C THR A 212 3.57 25.60 -6.72
N GLN A 213 3.98 24.69 -5.83
CA GLN A 213 5.35 24.59 -5.34
C GLN A 213 6.36 24.28 -6.46
N LEU A 214 5.89 23.75 -7.59
CA LEU A 214 6.68 23.43 -8.78
C LEU A 214 6.64 24.56 -9.84
N SER A 215 6.08 25.74 -9.54
CA SER A 215 5.95 26.82 -10.53
C SER A 215 7.28 27.36 -11.08
N GLY A 216 8.40 27.05 -10.41
CA GLY A 216 9.75 27.38 -10.86
C GLY A 216 10.34 26.41 -11.89
N GLN A 217 9.64 25.31 -12.21
CA GLN A 217 10.11 24.32 -13.17
C GLN A 217 10.05 24.84 -14.62
N PRO A 218 10.99 24.44 -15.51
CA PRO A 218 11.09 24.98 -16.86
C PRO A 218 9.81 24.87 -17.70
N ASN A 219 9.07 23.76 -17.57
CA ASN A 219 7.82 23.50 -18.28
C ASN A 219 6.66 23.23 -17.30
N TYR A 220 6.43 24.16 -16.37
CA TYR A 220 5.35 24.05 -15.39
C TYR A 220 3.95 23.87 -16.04
N VAL A 221 3.72 24.44 -17.22
CA VAL A 221 2.45 24.28 -17.94
C VAL A 221 2.18 22.81 -18.28
N GLU A 222 3.21 22.02 -18.60
CA GLU A 222 3.05 20.58 -18.83
C GLU A 222 2.77 19.83 -17.54
N ILE A 223 3.40 20.22 -16.42
CA ILE A 223 3.08 19.69 -15.09
C ILE A 223 1.60 19.89 -14.76
N GLU A 224 1.05 21.09 -15.04
CA GLU A 224 -0.37 21.37 -14.85
C GLU A 224 -1.25 20.43 -15.69
N LYS A 225 -0.90 20.20 -16.96
CA LYS A 225 -1.65 19.27 -17.82
C LYS A 225 -1.63 17.84 -17.28
N ILE A 226 -0.44 17.34 -16.87
CA ILE A 226 -0.31 15.98 -16.31
C ILE A 226 -1.14 15.84 -15.04
N PHE A 227 -1.14 16.87 -14.18
CA PHE A 227 -1.94 16.84 -12.96
C PHE A 227 -3.45 16.88 -13.23
N GLU A 228 -3.90 17.69 -14.19
CA GLU A 228 -5.31 17.72 -14.60
C GLU A 228 -5.76 16.41 -15.25
N GLU A 229 -4.89 15.73 -16.00
CA GLU A 229 -5.18 14.39 -16.53
C GLU A 229 -5.33 13.38 -15.38
N LEU A 230 -4.43 13.39 -14.39
CA LEU A 230 -4.54 12.54 -13.20
C LEU A 230 -5.88 12.76 -12.48
N LYS A 231 -6.30 14.02 -12.31
CA LYS A 231 -7.62 14.34 -11.73
C LYS A 231 -8.76 13.78 -12.57
N THR A 232 -8.69 13.95 -13.89
CA THR A 232 -9.74 13.49 -14.81
C THR A 232 -9.91 11.97 -14.75
N GLU A 233 -8.80 11.23 -14.65
CA GLU A 233 -8.82 9.78 -14.63
C GLU A 233 -9.16 9.19 -13.25
N TYR A 234 -8.68 9.81 -12.17
CA TYR A 234 -8.67 9.20 -10.83
C TYR A 234 -9.36 9.98 -9.71
N ALA A 235 -9.82 11.22 -9.95
CA ALA A 235 -10.69 11.86 -8.97
C ALA A 235 -11.97 11.04 -8.87
N GLN A 236 -12.26 10.51 -7.68
CA GLN A 236 -13.55 9.88 -7.44
C GLN A 236 -14.63 10.95 -7.66
N GLU A 237 -15.61 10.68 -8.54
CA GLU A 237 -16.85 11.44 -8.48
C GLU A 237 -17.39 11.23 -7.06
N GLU A 238 -17.57 12.31 -6.29
CA GLU A 238 -18.38 12.26 -5.08
C GLU A 238 -19.78 11.84 -5.51
N THR A 239 -20.02 10.52 -5.58
CA THR A 239 -21.37 9.99 -5.70
C THR A 239 -22.03 10.22 -4.35
N ASN A 240 -22.48 11.46 -4.13
CA ASN A 240 -23.48 11.79 -3.14
C ASN A 240 -24.73 10.97 -3.48
N ALA A 241 -24.96 9.88 -2.75
CA ALA A 241 -26.22 9.15 -2.71
C ALA A 241 -26.49 8.67 -1.28
#